data_AF-A0A7M3XJJ9-F1
#
_entry.id   AF-A0A7M3XJJ9-F1
#
_cell.length_a   1.000
_cell.length_b   1.000
_cell.length_c   1.000
_cell.angle_alpha   90.00
_cell.angle_beta   90.00
_cell.angle_gamma   90.00
#
_symmetry.space_group_name_H-M   'P 1'
#
loop_
_entity.id
_entity.type
_entity.pdbx_description
1 polymer ?
#
loop_
_entity_poly.entity_id
_entity_poly.type
_entity_poly.pdbx_seq_one_letter_code
_entity_poly.pdbx_strand_id
1 'polypeptide(L)'
;MSNALAREVFLATGLVALLLGSMFLSTGTFPPMVVVESGSMMHDDDGQIGAIDPGDLVLVINPERKDIITFVEATDPLNDNFGYESHGMEGDVIVFRKNGGSDTPVIHRALLKAIENDS
;
A
#
# COMPACT_ATOMS: atom_id res chain seq x y z
N MET A 1 -29.28 -23.17 -23.72
CA MET A 1 -27.90 -22.78 -23.42
C MET A 1 -27.32 -23.76 -22.42
N SER A 2 -26.18 -24.34 -22.74
CA SER A 2 -25.62 -25.55 -22.11
C SER A 2 -25.17 -25.31 -20.67
N ASN A 3 -25.46 -26.26 -19.76
CA ASN A 3 -25.02 -26.24 -18.36
C ASN A 3 -23.50 -26.01 -18.18
N ALA A 4 -22.70 -26.29 -19.21
CA ALA A 4 -21.28 -25.97 -19.25
C ALA A 4 -21.02 -24.46 -19.10
N LEU A 5 -21.72 -23.61 -19.86
CA LEU A 5 -21.55 -22.16 -19.78
C LEU A 5 -21.94 -21.62 -18.39
N ALA A 6 -23.04 -22.12 -17.81
CA ALA A 6 -23.47 -21.72 -16.47
C ALA A 6 -22.44 -22.13 -15.40
N ARG A 7 -21.86 -23.32 -15.52
CA ARG A 7 -20.81 -23.80 -14.63
C ARG A 7 -19.53 -22.99 -14.77
N GLU A 8 -19.10 -22.70 -16.00
CA GLU A 8 -17.90 -21.91 -16.28
C GLU A 8 -18.03 -20.49 -15.73
N VAL A 9 -19.18 -19.83 -15.96
CA VAL A 9 -19.47 -18.51 -15.39
C VAL A 9 -19.45 -18.57 -13.86
N PHE A 10 -20.09 -19.56 -13.25
CA PHE A 10 -20.10 -19.70 -11.79
C PHE A 10 -18.69 -19.90 -11.22
N LEU A 11 -17.88 -20.76 -11.82
CA LEU A 11 -16.51 -21.02 -11.38
C LEU A 11 -15.62 -19.79 -11.57
N ALA A 12 -15.72 -19.11 -12.71
CA ALA A 12 -14.95 -17.90 -13.00
C ALA A 12 -15.32 -16.77 -12.04
N THR A 13 -16.61 -16.48 -11.87
CA THR A 13 -17.08 -15.46 -10.92
C THR A 13 -16.74 -15.84 -9.48
N GLY A 14 -16.90 -17.12 -9.12
CA GLY A 14 -16.54 -17.63 -7.78
C GLY A 14 -15.05 -17.46 -7.49
N LEU A 15 -14.17 -17.75 -8.45
CA LEU A 15 -12.74 -17.54 -8.32
C LEU A 15 -12.39 -16.06 -8.16
N VAL A 16 -12.95 -15.18 -9.00
CA VAL A 16 -12.72 -13.74 -8.91
C VAL A 16 -13.20 -13.18 -7.57
N ALA A 17 -14.40 -13.57 -7.13
CA ALA A 17 -14.96 -13.17 -5.84
C ALA A 17 -14.11 -13.67 -4.68
N LEU A 18 -13.57 -14.90 -4.76
CA LEU A 18 -12.68 -15.46 -3.75
C LEU A 18 -11.37 -14.66 -3.68
N LEU A 19 -10.73 -14.38 -4.83
CA LEU A 19 -9.50 -13.61 -4.89
C LEU A 19 -9.72 -12.19 -4.35
N LEU A 20 -10.64 -11.42 -4.94
CA LEU A 20 -10.91 -10.05 -4.51
C LEU A 20 -11.42 -9.99 -3.05
N GLY A 21 -12.27 -10.94 -2.65
CA GLY A 21 -12.76 -11.03 -1.28
C GLY A 21 -11.65 -11.34 -0.28
N SER A 22 -10.75 -12.27 -0.60
CA SER A 22 -9.59 -12.58 0.26
C SER A 22 -8.65 -11.38 0.40
N MET A 23 -8.38 -10.66 -0.68
CA MET A 23 -7.54 -9.46 -0.66
C MET A 23 -8.22 -8.36 0.16
N PHE A 24 -9.50 -8.10 -0.07
CA PHE A 24 -10.26 -7.11 0.69
C PHE A 24 -10.29 -7.42 2.19
N LEU A 25 -10.49 -8.69 2.57
CA LEU A 25 -10.45 -9.10 3.97
C LEU A 25 -9.08 -8.94 4.60
N SER A 26 -8.01 -9.20 3.84
CA SER A 26 -6.63 -9.05 4.29
C SER A 26 -6.19 -7.59 4.41
N THR A 27 -6.50 -6.76 3.41
CA THR A 27 -6.03 -5.38 3.36
C THR A 27 -6.97 -4.40 4.05
N GLY A 28 -8.27 -4.66 4.07
CA GLY A 28 -9.28 -3.76 4.63
C GLY A 28 -9.57 -2.51 3.80
N THR A 29 -9.04 -2.43 2.58
CA THR A 29 -9.20 -1.29 1.66
C THR A 29 -9.68 -1.79 0.30
N PHE A 30 -10.58 -1.04 -0.35
CA PHE A 30 -11.01 -1.30 -1.72
C PHE A 30 -10.84 -0.03 -2.59
N PRO A 31 -10.20 -0.11 -3.77
CA PRO A 31 -9.52 -1.28 -4.35
C PRO A 31 -8.26 -1.67 -3.55
N PRO A 32 -7.98 -2.98 -3.35
CA PRO A 32 -6.87 -3.44 -2.50
C PRO A 32 -5.50 -3.32 -3.18
N MET A 33 -5.47 -3.08 -4.49
CA MET A 33 -4.28 -3.06 -5.33
C MET A 33 -4.26 -1.80 -6.18
N VAL A 34 -3.09 -1.15 -6.27
CA VAL A 34 -2.86 0.02 -7.11
C VAL A 34 -1.61 -0.17 -7.96
N VAL A 35 -1.58 0.45 -9.14
CA VAL A 35 -0.43 0.47 -10.04
C VAL A 35 0.39 1.73 -9.76
N VAL A 36 1.71 1.59 -9.72
CA VAL A 36 2.63 2.71 -9.57
C VAL A 36 2.93 3.29 -10.95
N GLU A 37 2.55 4.55 -11.18
CA GLU A 37 2.74 5.21 -12.48
C GLU A 37 4.03 6.02 -12.58
N SER A 38 4.58 6.47 -11.45
CA SER A 38 5.71 7.42 -11.42
C SER A 38 6.91 6.88 -10.68
N GLY A 39 8.10 7.18 -11.20
CA GLY A 39 9.38 6.80 -10.59
C GLY A 39 9.79 7.62 -9.36
N SER A 40 8.87 8.33 -8.69
CA SER A 40 9.20 9.15 -7.51
C SER A 40 9.64 8.34 -6.29
N MET A 41 9.40 7.02 -6.29
CA MET A 41 9.83 6.07 -5.27
C MET A 41 11.01 5.19 -5.73
N MET A 42 11.56 5.44 -6.93
CA MET A 42 12.77 4.77 -7.38
C MET A 42 13.98 5.30 -6.61
N HIS A 43 14.86 4.39 -6.22
CA HIS A 43 16.10 4.73 -5.52
C HIS A 43 17.32 4.66 -6.45
N ASP A 44 17.19 4.04 -7.62
CA ASP A 44 18.22 3.94 -8.67
C ASP A 44 17.56 3.88 -10.07
N ASP A 45 18.31 4.24 -11.11
CA ASP A 45 17.81 4.37 -12.49
C ASP A 45 17.50 2.99 -13.14
N ASP A 46 18.14 1.92 -12.66
CA ASP A 46 17.95 0.54 -13.13
C ASP A 46 16.95 -0.27 -12.27
N GLY A 47 16.31 0.36 -11.27
CA GLY A 47 15.42 -0.30 -10.30
C GLY A 47 16.21 -1.04 -9.20
N GLN A 48 15.60 -1.19 -8.02
CA GLN A 48 16.26 -1.82 -6.88
C GLN A 48 15.35 -2.83 -6.20
N ILE A 49 15.88 -4.02 -5.87
CA ILE A 49 15.16 -5.01 -5.07
C ILE A 49 14.82 -4.39 -3.71
N GLY A 50 13.52 -4.23 -3.45
CA GLY A 50 13.00 -3.62 -2.24
C GLY A 50 12.49 -2.20 -2.44
N ALA A 51 12.82 -1.50 -3.52
CA ALA A 51 12.19 -0.23 -3.87
C ALA A 51 10.82 -0.45 -4.53
N ILE A 52 10.07 0.64 -4.73
CA ILE A 52 8.81 0.62 -5.47
C ILE A 52 9.09 1.23 -6.84
N ASP A 53 8.99 0.41 -7.89
CA ASP A 53 9.32 0.79 -9.25
C ASP A 53 8.06 1.06 -10.10
N PRO A 54 8.15 1.88 -11.17
CA PRO A 54 7.05 2.08 -12.10
C PRO A 54 6.58 0.77 -12.73
N GLY A 55 5.26 0.56 -12.71
CA GLY A 55 4.64 -0.68 -13.20
C GLY A 55 4.38 -1.72 -12.11
N ASP A 56 4.86 -1.52 -10.89
CA ASP A 56 4.59 -2.42 -9.78
C ASP A 56 3.11 -2.38 -9.36
N LEU A 57 2.60 -3.55 -8.98
CA LEU A 57 1.31 -3.71 -8.31
C LEU A 57 1.55 -3.78 -6.81
N VAL A 58 1.10 -2.75 -6.09
CA VAL A 58 1.25 -2.68 -4.63
C VAL A 58 -0.09 -2.91 -3.94
N LEU A 59 -0.06 -3.64 -2.83
CA LEU A 59 -1.23 -3.85 -1.97
C LEU A 59 -1.31 -2.78 -0.91
N VAL A 60 -2.46 -2.12 -0.81
CA VAL A 60 -2.66 -1.02 0.14
C VAL A 60 -3.40 -1.52 1.37
N ILE A 61 -2.73 -1.51 2.51
CA ILE A 61 -3.32 -1.91 3.80
C ILE A 61 -4.04 -0.72 4.42
N ASN A 62 -5.21 -0.98 5.02
CA ASN A 62 -5.97 0.00 5.76
C ASN A 62 -5.18 0.44 7.01
N PRO A 63 -4.99 1.77 7.22
CA PRO A 63 -4.23 2.28 8.35
C PRO A 63 -4.85 1.93 9.73
N GLU A 64 -6.14 1.58 9.80
CA GLU A 64 -6.77 1.11 11.04
C GLU A 64 -6.32 -0.31 11.45
N ARG A 65 -5.65 -1.04 10.56
CA ARG A 65 -5.22 -2.44 10.79
C ARG A 65 -3.74 -2.58 11.10
N LYS A 66 -2.96 -1.51 10.95
CA LYS A 66 -1.51 -1.53 11.14
C LYS A 66 -1.05 -0.17 11.65
N ASP A 67 -0.24 -0.17 12.69
CA ASP A 67 0.46 1.03 13.13
C ASP A 67 1.45 1.47 12.04
N ILE A 68 1.45 2.78 11.76
CA ILE A 68 2.36 3.38 10.78
C ILE A 68 3.61 3.83 11.53
N ILE A 69 4.75 3.25 11.18
CA ILE A 69 6.04 3.63 11.73
C ILE A 69 6.65 4.70 10.83
N THR A 70 6.98 5.87 11.39
CA THR A 70 7.61 6.96 10.64
C THR A 70 9.11 6.77 10.51
N PHE A 71 9.74 7.44 9.53
CA PHE A 71 11.18 7.43 9.34
C PHE A 71 11.94 7.86 10.60
N VAL A 72 11.44 8.89 11.30
CA VAL A 72 12.07 9.38 12.54
C VAL A 72 11.99 8.32 13.64
N GLU A 73 10.85 7.64 13.81
CA GLU A 73 10.70 6.57 14.80
C GLU A 73 11.60 5.38 14.50
N ALA A 74 11.78 5.05 13.22
CA ALA A 74 12.63 3.94 12.81
C ALA A 74 14.14 4.26 12.87
N THR A 75 14.54 5.54 12.87
CA THR A 75 15.94 5.97 12.90
C THR A 75 16.41 6.44 14.28
N ASP A 76 15.50 6.65 15.24
CA ASP A 76 15.83 7.06 16.60
C ASP A 76 16.28 5.85 17.46
N PRO A 77 17.55 5.79 17.94
CA PRO A 77 18.04 4.70 18.77
C PRO A 77 17.32 4.53 20.11
N LEU A 78 16.54 5.52 20.53
CA LEU A 78 15.76 5.49 21.77
C LEU A 78 14.31 5.02 21.56
N ASN A 79 13.89 4.80 20.31
CA ASN A 79 12.56 4.33 19.97
C ASN A 79 12.52 2.80 19.87
N ASP A 80 11.41 2.19 20.27
CA ASP A 80 11.21 0.74 20.18
C ASP A 80 11.23 0.22 18.74
N ASN A 81 10.95 1.09 17.75
CA ASN A 81 10.94 0.76 16.33
C ASN A 81 12.29 0.96 15.62
N PHE A 82 13.37 1.23 16.37
CA PHE A 82 14.69 1.46 15.79
C PHE A 82 15.13 0.30 14.87
N GLY A 83 15.54 0.65 13.64
CA GLY A 83 15.95 -0.30 12.61
C GLY A 83 14.80 -0.96 11.83
N TYR A 84 13.55 -0.49 12.00
CA TYR A 84 12.43 -0.94 11.17
C TYR A 84 12.55 -0.39 9.74
N GLU A 85 12.60 -1.30 8.76
CA GLU A 85 12.69 -0.95 7.35
C GLU A 85 11.45 -1.43 6.57
N SER A 86 10.97 -0.58 5.66
CA SER A 86 9.96 -0.93 4.67
C SER A 86 10.37 -0.36 3.33
N HIS A 87 10.30 -1.21 2.30
CA HIS A 87 10.71 -0.87 0.95
C HIS A 87 12.15 -0.30 0.85
N GLY A 88 13.11 -0.98 1.47
CA GLY A 88 14.54 -0.70 1.32
C GLY A 88 15.10 0.47 2.13
N MET A 89 14.29 1.18 2.91
CA MET A 89 14.74 2.20 3.87
C MET A 89 13.84 2.22 5.12
N GLU A 90 14.24 2.96 6.13
CA GLU A 90 13.60 3.03 7.44
C GLU A 90 12.18 3.63 7.39
N GLY A 91 11.27 3.12 8.21
CA GLY A 91 9.88 3.60 8.29
C GLY A 91 8.97 3.08 7.18
N ASP A 92 7.68 3.41 7.24
CA ASP A 92 6.64 2.92 6.32
C ASP A 92 6.39 3.87 5.13
N VAL A 93 5.91 3.28 4.04
CA VAL A 93 5.41 4.00 2.87
C VAL A 93 3.88 4.02 2.92
N ILE A 94 3.30 5.20 2.74
CA ILE A 94 1.85 5.42 2.82
C ILE A 94 1.29 5.95 1.50
N VAL A 95 0.03 5.63 1.23
CA VAL A 95 -0.74 6.15 0.11
C VAL A 95 -1.77 7.14 0.63
N PHE A 96 -1.79 8.36 0.08
CA PHE A 96 -2.72 9.40 0.51
C PHE A 96 -3.19 10.29 -0.64
N ARG A 97 -4.31 10.97 -0.42
CA ARG A 97 -4.84 11.99 -1.35
C ARG A 97 -4.35 13.37 -0.93
N LYS A 98 -3.77 14.11 -1.88
CA LYS A 98 -3.35 15.48 -1.66
C LYS A 98 -4.57 16.35 -1.38
N ASN A 99 -4.52 17.14 -0.30
CA ASN A 99 -5.51 18.17 0.04
C ASN A 99 -6.97 17.66 0.13
N GLY A 100 -7.19 16.37 0.38
CA GLY A 100 -8.54 15.78 0.40
C GLY A 100 -9.28 15.83 -0.95
N GLY A 101 -8.57 16.11 -2.05
CA GLY A 101 -9.13 16.13 -3.40
C GLY A 101 -9.41 14.73 -3.94
N SER A 102 -10.02 14.67 -5.14
CA SER A 102 -10.26 13.44 -5.91
C SER A 102 -9.13 13.10 -6.88
N ASP A 103 -8.00 13.78 -6.77
CA ASP A 103 -6.84 13.57 -7.64
C ASP A 103 -6.21 12.19 -7.43
N THR A 104 -5.37 11.78 -8.37
CA THR A 104 -4.59 10.54 -8.28
C THR A 104 -3.86 10.49 -6.93
N PRO A 105 -4.09 9.44 -6.12
CA PRO A 105 -3.37 9.25 -4.87
C PRO A 105 -1.86 9.22 -5.10
N VAL A 106 -1.11 9.68 -4.11
CA VAL A 106 0.35 9.65 -4.14
C VAL A 106 0.90 8.72 -3.07
N ILE A 107 2.11 8.23 -3.34
CA ILE A 107 2.80 7.24 -2.51
C ILE A 107 4.12 7.88 -2.06
N HIS A 108 4.30 8.02 -0.76
CA HIS A 108 5.55 8.52 -0.18
C HIS A 108 5.80 7.90 1.20
N ARG A 109 7.07 7.96 1.61
CA ARG A 109 7.50 7.56 2.94
C ARG A 109 6.98 8.52 4.00
N ALA A 110 6.44 7.99 5.09
CA ALA A 110 6.00 8.78 6.23
C ALA A 110 7.23 9.25 7.03
N LEU A 111 7.50 10.56 7.02
CA LEU A 111 8.69 11.09 7.71
C LEU A 111 8.45 11.30 9.20
N LEU A 112 7.35 11.97 9.55
CA LEU A 112 6.99 12.34 10.91
C LEU A 112 5.48 12.53 11.04
N LYS A 113 4.95 12.37 12.25
CA LYS A 113 3.55 12.62 12.58
C LYS A 113 3.40 14.02 13.18
N ALA A 114 2.69 14.90 12.47
CA ALA A 114 2.28 16.19 13.03
C ALA A 114 1.06 15.99 13.93
N ILE A 115 1.09 16.57 15.13
CA ILE A 115 -0.03 16.59 16.07
C ILE A 115 -0.46 18.05 16.20
N GLU A 116 -1.75 18.31 15.98
CA GLU A 116 -2.31 19.64 16.19
C GLU A 116 -2.13 20.04 17.66
N ASN A 117 -1.70 21.28 17.87
CA ASN A 117 -1.55 21.82 19.21
C ASN A 117 -2.79 22.66 19.53
N ASP A 118 -3.69 22.14 20.37
CA ASP A 118 -4.97 22.75 20.76
C ASP A 118 -4.83 24.00 21.67
N SER A 119 -3.71 24.72 21.60
CA SER A 119 -3.40 25.88 22.46
C SER A 119 -4.06 27.17 22.01
#